data_AF-A0A419F7F1-F1
#
_entry.id   AF-A0A419F7F1-F1
#
_cell.length_a   1.000
_cell.length_b   1.000
_cell.length_c   1.000
_cell.angle_alpha   90.00
_cell.angle_beta   90.00
_cell.angle_gamma   90.00
#
_symmetry.space_group_name_H-M   'P 1'
#
loop_
_entity.id
_entity.type
_entity.pdbx_description
1 polymer ?
#
loop_
_entity_poly.entity_id
_entity_poly.type
_entity_poly.pdbx_seq_one_letter_code
_entity_poly.pdbx_strand_id
1 'polypeptide(L)'
;MVSRDSEKDLTILKKHVNLLLDFFRENFERRFEYPKDDYFAFMILCFLSKQKEHLNSVLTLIKNESYSDSMIISRNMIEGVGIILWVSLDLQKRALQWKKYSIITDYRMYLKKTHGDKTKIAQVIIERSLNEGYFFLKESYKKTNIQKKNLPADPFRKTWLLDETGQEVKPYKFFDNENKVLYEIYGDMSDWVHWSISRIGARIYRENSEVGFYSSPAQDGCYALSSAFLSMHFIFEVVNKHLNLKLDDKIKQLSDNYKNELIINN
;
A
#
# COMPACT_ATOMS: atom_id res chain seq x y z
N MET A 1 27.84 13.50 -13.27
CA MET A 1 27.38 12.77 -12.06
C MET A 1 28.18 11.48 -12.00
N VAL A 2 28.90 11.24 -10.90
CA VAL A 2 29.57 9.95 -10.68
C VAL A 2 28.46 8.90 -10.62
N SER A 3 28.51 7.92 -11.52
CA SER A 3 27.57 6.79 -11.53
C SER A 3 27.70 6.06 -10.19
N ARG A 4 26.67 6.10 -9.34
CA ARG A 4 26.65 5.32 -8.09
C ARG A 4 26.78 3.84 -8.40
N ASP A 5 27.56 3.14 -7.58
CA ASP A 5 27.64 1.68 -7.63
C ASP A 5 26.37 1.09 -7.01
N SER A 6 25.44 0.67 -7.87
CA SER A 6 24.16 0.12 -7.46
C SER A 6 24.30 -1.19 -6.68
N GLU A 7 25.37 -1.96 -6.85
CA GLU A 7 25.58 -3.21 -6.11
C GLU A 7 26.00 -2.93 -4.66
N LYS A 8 26.86 -1.92 -4.47
CA LYS A 8 27.24 -1.44 -3.14
C LYS A 8 26.03 -0.88 -2.40
N ASP A 9 25.25 -0.03 -3.05
CA ASP A 9 24.03 0.56 -2.47
C ASP A 9 23.01 -0.52 -2.12
N LEU A 10 22.83 -1.53 -2.98
CA LEU A 10 21.93 -2.64 -2.72
C LEU A 10 22.27 -3.38 -1.42
N THR A 11 23.55 -3.58 -1.13
CA THR A 11 24.01 -4.23 0.10
C THR A 11 23.65 -3.42 1.34
N ILE A 12 23.88 -2.10 1.31
CA ILE A 12 23.54 -1.18 2.40
C ILE A 12 22.02 -1.14 2.61
N LEU A 13 21.25 -1.03 1.53
CA LEU A 13 19.79 -0.99 1.57
C LEU A 13 19.19 -2.29 2.13
N LYS A 14 19.74 -3.45 1.73
CA LYS A 14 19.32 -4.76 2.29
C LYS A 14 19.53 -4.78 3.80
N LYS A 15 20.68 -4.29 4.29
CA LYS A 15 20.95 -4.20 5.75
C LYS A 15 19.89 -3.36 6.45
N HIS A 16 19.60 -2.14 5.97
CA HIS A 16 18.63 -1.25 6.62
C HIS A 16 17.20 -1.79 6.60
N VAL A 17 16.79 -2.47 5.52
CA VAL A 17 15.50 -3.14 5.46
C VAL A 17 15.41 -4.30 6.47
N ASN A 18 16.49 -5.06 6.67
CA ASN A 18 16.51 -6.08 7.73
C ASN A 18 16.43 -5.45 9.13
N LEU A 19 17.10 -4.32 9.38
CA LEU A 19 16.98 -3.58 10.64
C LEU A 19 15.53 -3.16 10.93
N LEU A 20 14.74 -2.79 9.92
CA LEU A 20 13.31 -2.52 10.11
C LEU A 20 12.51 -3.76 10.52
N LEU A 21 12.84 -4.94 9.98
CA LEU A 21 12.21 -6.20 10.38
C LEU A 21 12.60 -6.62 11.80
N ASP A 22 13.83 -6.38 12.22
CA ASP A 22 14.27 -6.62 13.59
C ASP A 22 13.56 -5.64 14.54
N PHE A 23 13.52 -4.36 14.18
CA PHE A 23 12.77 -3.35 14.93
C PHE A 23 11.28 -3.69 15.07
N PHE A 24 10.66 -4.21 13.99
CA PHE A 24 9.28 -4.70 14.03
C PHE A 24 9.12 -5.81 15.08
N ARG A 25 9.97 -6.83 15.03
CA ARG A 25 9.92 -7.98 15.95
C ARG A 25 10.07 -7.54 17.40
N GLU A 26 11.00 -6.66 17.68
CA GLU A 26 11.28 -6.18 19.03
C GLU A 26 10.15 -5.31 19.62
N ASN A 27 9.49 -4.49 18.80
CA ASN A 27 8.61 -3.42 19.30
C ASN A 27 7.13 -3.61 18.96
N PHE A 28 6.81 -4.45 17.96
CA PHE A 28 5.46 -4.61 17.42
C PHE A 28 4.94 -6.05 17.37
N GLU A 29 5.76 -7.08 17.58
CA GLU A 29 5.27 -8.46 17.81
C GLU A 29 4.78 -8.65 19.25
N ARG A 30 3.77 -7.86 19.61
CA ARG A 30 3.15 -7.88 20.93
C ARG A 30 1.65 -7.61 20.84
N ARG A 31 0.97 -7.73 21.97
CA ARG A 31 -0.44 -7.33 22.09
C ARG A 31 -0.53 -5.80 22.18
N PHE A 32 -1.44 -5.23 21.41
CA PHE A 32 -1.83 -3.83 21.48
C PHE A 32 -3.23 -3.73 22.08
N GLU A 33 -3.41 -2.78 22.98
CA GLU A 33 -4.71 -2.40 23.49
C GLU A 33 -5.07 -1.03 22.91
N TYR A 34 -6.29 -0.92 22.38
CA TYR A 34 -6.85 0.33 21.89
C TYR A 34 -8.39 0.29 22.04
N PRO A 35 -9.07 1.45 22.14
CA PRO A 35 -10.53 1.51 22.23
C PRO A 35 -11.23 0.85 21.04
N LYS A 36 -12.36 0.17 21.26
CA LYS A 36 -13.09 -0.56 20.20
C LYS A 36 -13.61 0.35 19.07
N ASP A 37 -13.81 1.61 19.39
CA ASP A 37 -14.26 2.69 18.52
C ASP A 37 -13.10 3.48 17.90
N ASP A 38 -11.84 3.17 18.22
CA ASP A 38 -10.69 3.72 17.52
C ASP A 38 -10.44 2.96 16.22
N TYR A 39 -11.18 3.36 15.19
CA TYR A 39 -11.11 2.73 13.87
C TYR A 39 -9.78 2.98 13.18
N PHE A 40 -9.13 4.10 13.47
CA PHE A 40 -7.82 4.42 12.90
C PHE A 40 -6.73 3.53 13.50
N ALA A 41 -6.72 3.31 14.82
CA ALA A 41 -5.80 2.35 15.46
C ALA A 41 -5.93 0.94 14.83
N PHE A 42 -7.16 0.46 14.63
CA PHE A 42 -7.38 -0.82 13.96
C PHE A 42 -6.79 -0.83 12.54
N MET A 43 -7.05 0.21 11.77
CA MET A 43 -6.57 0.33 10.39
C MET A 43 -5.04 0.36 10.29
N ILE A 44 -4.37 1.20 11.08
CA ILE A 44 -2.91 1.34 11.02
C ILE A 44 -2.20 0.06 11.48
N LEU A 45 -2.77 -0.70 12.41
CA LEU A 45 -2.24 -2.01 12.81
C LEU A 45 -2.38 -3.05 11.69
N CYS A 46 -3.49 -3.05 10.95
CA CYS A 46 -3.64 -3.89 9.76
C CYS A 46 -2.63 -3.49 8.67
N PHE A 47 -2.43 -2.20 8.45
CA PHE A 47 -1.46 -1.69 7.47
C PHE A 47 -0.04 -2.03 7.89
N LEU A 48 0.31 -1.86 9.16
CA LEU A 48 1.60 -2.24 9.73
C LEU A 48 1.91 -3.72 9.51
N SER A 49 0.94 -4.61 9.79
CA SER A 49 1.08 -6.04 9.50
C SER A 49 1.32 -6.30 8.00
N LYS A 50 0.54 -5.63 7.15
CA LYS A 50 0.65 -5.79 5.69
C LYS A 50 1.99 -5.30 5.14
N GLN A 51 2.49 -4.18 5.65
CA GLN A 51 3.79 -3.63 5.29
C GLN A 51 4.92 -4.58 5.69
N LYS A 52 4.84 -5.22 6.86
CA LYS A 52 5.79 -6.27 7.26
C LYS A 52 5.78 -7.47 6.32
N GLU A 53 4.61 -7.94 5.88
CA GLU A 53 4.53 -9.01 4.86
C GLU A 53 5.20 -8.58 3.55
N HIS A 54 4.87 -7.39 3.06
CA HIS A 54 5.45 -6.85 1.83
C HIS A 54 6.96 -6.67 1.92
N LEU A 55 7.47 -6.19 3.06
CA LEU A 55 8.90 -6.05 3.29
C LEU A 55 9.65 -7.39 3.18
N ASN A 56 9.07 -8.46 3.73
CA ASN A 56 9.59 -9.82 3.55
C ASN A 56 9.57 -10.25 2.08
N SER A 57 8.45 -10.02 1.37
CA SER A 57 8.34 -10.36 -0.05
C SER A 57 9.36 -9.60 -0.92
N VAL A 58 9.58 -8.30 -0.64
CA VAL A 58 10.63 -7.51 -1.31
C VAL A 58 11.98 -8.15 -1.08
N LEU A 59 12.37 -8.44 0.16
CA LEU A 59 13.65 -9.10 0.45
C LEU A 59 13.80 -10.46 -0.25
N THR A 60 12.74 -11.26 -0.30
CA THR A 60 12.74 -12.54 -1.03
C THR A 60 13.02 -12.34 -2.51
N LEU A 61 12.36 -11.39 -3.17
CA LEU A 61 12.59 -11.10 -4.59
C LEU A 61 13.99 -10.54 -4.84
N ILE A 62 14.47 -9.65 -3.98
CA ILE A 62 15.83 -9.10 -4.01
C ILE A 62 16.89 -10.20 -3.85
N LYS A 63 16.64 -11.21 -3.00
CA LYS A 63 17.57 -12.35 -2.83
C LYS A 63 17.67 -13.22 -4.08
N ASN A 64 16.60 -13.30 -4.87
CA ASN A 64 16.54 -14.06 -6.11
C ASN A 64 16.79 -13.19 -7.36
N GLU A 65 17.40 -12.00 -7.18
CA GLU A 65 17.73 -11.06 -8.27
C GLU A 65 16.53 -10.64 -9.13
N SER A 66 15.31 -10.84 -8.63
CA SER A 66 14.06 -10.42 -9.27
C SER A 66 13.76 -8.97 -8.93
N TYR A 67 14.73 -8.09 -9.19
CA TYR A 67 14.72 -6.70 -8.75
C TYR A 67 13.54 -5.91 -9.31
N SER A 68 13.24 -6.06 -10.60
CA SER A 68 12.17 -5.31 -11.24
C SER A 68 10.80 -5.65 -10.64
N ASP A 69 10.55 -6.93 -10.35
CA ASP A 69 9.28 -7.37 -9.75
C ASP A 69 9.15 -6.96 -8.29
N SER A 70 10.26 -6.79 -7.57
CA SER A 70 10.24 -6.22 -6.22
C SER A 70 9.75 -4.76 -6.21
N MET A 71 9.84 -4.03 -7.33
CA MET A 71 9.26 -2.70 -7.48
C MET A 71 7.72 -2.72 -7.44
N ILE A 72 7.08 -3.80 -7.91
CA ILE A 72 5.62 -3.92 -7.90
C ILE A 72 5.11 -3.95 -6.45
N ILE A 73 5.77 -4.73 -5.61
CA ILE A 73 5.41 -4.87 -4.20
C ILE A 73 5.68 -3.57 -3.44
N SER A 74 6.87 -2.98 -3.63
CA SER A 74 7.23 -1.73 -2.97
C SER A 74 6.38 -0.53 -3.43
N ARG A 75 5.92 -0.51 -4.68
CA ARG A 75 4.89 0.46 -5.14
C ARG A 75 3.59 0.32 -4.36
N ASN A 76 3.14 -0.91 -4.08
CA ASN A 76 1.96 -1.14 -3.25
C ASN A 76 2.17 -0.63 -1.81
N MET A 77 3.38 -0.82 -1.26
CA MET A 77 3.75 -0.26 0.05
C MET A 77 3.61 1.27 0.07
N ILE A 78 4.09 1.95 -0.99
CA ILE A 78 3.91 3.41 -1.16
C ILE A 78 2.43 3.77 -1.24
N GLU A 79 1.63 3.08 -2.07
CA GLU A 79 0.19 3.35 -2.15
C GLU A 79 -0.51 3.22 -0.79
N GLY A 80 -0.08 2.26 0.03
CA GLY A 80 -0.51 2.13 1.42
C GLY A 80 -0.21 3.38 2.26
N VAL A 81 0.97 3.99 2.11
CA VAL A 81 1.31 5.29 2.74
C VAL A 81 0.38 6.39 2.26
N GLY A 82 0.14 6.49 0.94
CA GLY A 82 -0.76 7.50 0.38
C GLY A 82 -2.19 7.39 0.91
N ILE A 83 -2.67 6.16 1.15
CA ILE A 83 -3.95 5.91 1.80
C ILE A 83 -3.94 6.41 3.24
N ILE A 84 -2.90 6.13 4.02
CA ILE A 84 -2.80 6.59 5.42
C ILE A 84 -2.72 8.13 5.49
N LEU A 85 -1.96 8.76 4.60
CA LEU A 85 -1.92 10.22 4.46
C LEU A 85 -3.29 10.80 4.11
N TRP A 86 -4.05 10.14 3.23
CA TRP A 86 -5.42 10.56 2.97
C TRP A 86 -6.31 10.37 4.21
N VAL A 87 -6.23 9.24 4.89
CA VAL A 87 -7.04 8.99 6.10
C VAL A 87 -6.68 9.98 7.23
N SER A 88 -5.43 10.42 7.33
CA SER A 88 -4.98 11.33 8.39
C SER A 88 -5.64 12.70 8.39
N LEU A 89 -6.20 13.12 7.24
CA LEU A 89 -6.96 14.36 7.13
C LEU A 89 -8.34 14.31 7.83
N ASP A 90 -8.88 13.11 8.06
CA ASP A 90 -10.08 12.88 8.89
C ASP A 90 -10.07 11.44 9.41
N LEU A 91 -9.29 11.24 10.47
CA LEU A 91 -8.87 9.93 10.99
C LEU A 91 -10.06 9.00 11.24
N GLN A 92 -11.03 9.44 12.02
CA GLN A 92 -12.12 8.57 12.47
C GLN A 92 -13.14 8.31 11.36
N LYS A 93 -13.52 9.33 10.59
CA LYS A 93 -14.50 9.16 9.50
C LYS A 93 -13.94 8.25 8.41
N ARG A 94 -12.71 8.49 7.95
CA ARG A 94 -12.12 7.76 6.82
C ARG A 94 -11.67 6.35 7.21
N ALA A 95 -11.18 6.14 8.44
CA ALA A 95 -10.90 4.79 8.94
C ALA A 95 -12.19 3.98 9.17
N LEU A 96 -13.26 4.62 9.67
CA LEU A 96 -14.57 3.96 9.77
C LEU A 96 -15.12 3.60 8.38
N GLN A 97 -14.93 4.47 7.38
CA GLN A 97 -15.30 4.19 5.99
C GLN A 97 -14.55 2.96 5.46
N TRP A 98 -13.24 2.87 5.67
CA TRP A 98 -12.48 1.66 5.33
C TRP A 98 -13.05 0.41 6.01
N LYS A 99 -13.29 0.47 7.33
CA LYS A 99 -13.83 -0.65 8.11
C LYS A 99 -15.21 -1.08 7.61
N LYS A 100 -16.13 -0.13 7.38
CA LYS A 100 -17.49 -0.42 6.87
C LYS A 100 -17.48 -1.04 5.48
N TYR A 101 -16.44 -0.79 4.69
CA TYR A 101 -16.33 -1.42 3.38
C TYR A 101 -16.14 -2.94 3.43
N SER A 102 -15.69 -3.50 4.56
CA SER A 102 -15.61 -4.95 4.74
C SER A 102 -16.96 -5.64 4.50
N ILE A 103 -18.06 -4.97 4.86
CA ILE A 103 -19.43 -5.49 4.66
C ILE A 103 -19.74 -5.63 3.17
N ILE A 104 -19.29 -4.68 2.34
CA ILE A 104 -19.44 -4.75 0.88
C ILE A 104 -18.61 -5.89 0.31
N THR A 105 -17.40 -6.09 0.84
CA THR A 105 -16.53 -7.22 0.45
C THR A 105 -17.19 -8.55 0.80
N ASP A 106 -17.68 -8.71 2.03
CA ASP A 106 -18.40 -9.92 2.47
C ASP A 106 -19.61 -10.18 1.59
N TYR A 107 -20.43 -9.16 1.34
CA TYR A 107 -21.59 -9.24 0.46
C TYR A 107 -21.23 -9.78 -0.93
N ARG A 108 -20.18 -9.23 -1.55
CA ARG A 108 -19.69 -9.67 -2.86
C ARG A 108 -19.15 -11.09 -2.84
N MET A 109 -18.49 -11.50 -1.75
CA MET A 109 -18.03 -12.88 -1.58
C MET A 109 -19.21 -13.85 -1.55
N TYR A 110 -20.27 -13.54 -0.82
CA TYR A 110 -21.49 -14.35 -0.80
C TYR A 110 -22.18 -14.34 -2.16
N LEU A 111 -22.33 -13.18 -2.79
CA LEU A 111 -22.93 -13.05 -4.12
C LEU A 111 -22.18 -13.90 -5.16
N LYS A 112 -20.85 -13.95 -5.10
CA LYS A 112 -20.04 -14.83 -5.95
C LYS A 112 -20.30 -16.31 -5.66
N LYS A 113 -20.34 -16.71 -4.38
CA LYS A 113 -20.61 -18.09 -3.96
C LYS A 113 -22.02 -18.57 -4.36
N THR A 114 -22.98 -17.65 -4.44
CA THR A 114 -24.36 -17.97 -4.83
C THR A 114 -24.65 -17.74 -6.31
N HIS A 115 -23.62 -17.48 -7.13
CA HIS A 115 -23.76 -17.17 -8.56
C HIS A 115 -24.72 -16.00 -8.86
N GLY A 116 -24.75 -15.00 -7.98
CA GLY A 116 -25.62 -13.83 -8.11
C GLY A 116 -27.00 -13.99 -7.48
N ASP A 117 -27.35 -15.17 -6.97
CA ASP A 117 -28.63 -15.42 -6.33
C ASP A 117 -28.67 -14.85 -4.91
N LYS A 118 -29.34 -13.70 -4.74
CA LYS A 118 -29.49 -13.03 -3.45
C LYS A 118 -30.36 -13.82 -2.47
N THR A 119 -31.27 -14.67 -2.94
CA THR A 119 -32.16 -15.43 -2.05
C THR A 119 -31.40 -16.45 -1.20
N LYS A 120 -30.21 -16.82 -1.64
CA LYS A 120 -29.28 -17.72 -0.96
C LYS A 120 -28.28 -16.99 -0.04
N ILE A 121 -28.33 -15.65 0.01
CA ILE A 121 -27.50 -14.86 0.93
C ILE A 121 -28.30 -14.63 2.21
N ALA A 122 -27.64 -14.76 3.35
CA ALA A 122 -28.27 -14.48 4.65
C ALA A 122 -28.83 -13.05 4.68
N GLN A 123 -30.11 -12.91 5.03
CA GLN A 123 -30.84 -11.64 5.02
C GLN A 123 -30.12 -10.55 5.83
N VAL A 124 -29.51 -10.92 6.96
CA VAL A 124 -28.71 -10.01 7.80
C VAL A 124 -27.54 -9.36 7.03
N ILE A 125 -26.90 -10.08 6.10
CA ILE A 125 -25.80 -9.53 5.29
C ILE A 125 -26.33 -8.54 4.27
N ILE A 126 -27.46 -8.86 3.64
CA ILE A 126 -28.13 -7.99 2.68
C ILE A 126 -28.54 -6.68 3.38
N GLU A 127 -29.19 -6.78 4.53
CA GLU A 127 -29.67 -5.63 5.30
C GLU A 127 -28.52 -4.75 5.80
N ARG A 128 -27.48 -5.35 6.38
CA ARG A 128 -26.28 -4.61 6.80
C ARG A 128 -25.59 -3.93 5.64
N SER A 129 -25.48 -4.58 4.49
CA SER A 129 -24.88 -3.98 3.29
C SER A 129 -25.68 -2.79 2.78
N LEU A 130 -27.01 -2.85 2.83
CA LEU A 130 -27.86 -1.73 2.41
C LEU A 130 -27.86 -0.57 3.41
N ASN A 131 -27.87 -0.87 4.71
CA ASN A 131 -27.92 0.14 5.77
C ASN A 131 -26.56 0.81 5.99
N GLU A 132 -25.49 0.03 6.08
CA GLU A 132 -24.14 0.54 6.36
C GLU A 132 -23.38 0.92 5.08
N GLY A 133 -23.76 0.35 3.94
CA GLY A 133 -23.10 0.52 2.66
C GLY A 133 -23.65 1.63 1.77
N TYR A 134 -24.65 2.39 2.23
CA TYR A 134 -25.29 3.46 1.45
C TYR A 134 -24.27 4.45 0.84
N PHE A 135 -23.24 4.81 1.60
CA PHE A 135 -22.17 5.69 1.16
C PHE A 135 -21.44 5.15 -0.10
N PHE A 136 -21.30 3.83 -0.21
CA PHE A 136 -20.61 3.16 -1.31
C PHE A 136 -21.51 2.84 -2.50
N LEU A 137 -22.79 3.23 -2.50
CA LEU A 137 -23.65 3.05 -3.67
C LEU A 137 -23.11 3.85 -4.87
N LYS A 138 -23.29 3.31 -6.07
CA LYS A 138 -23.10 4.11 -7.30
C LYS A 138 -24.14 5.25 -7.31
N GLU A 139 -23.77 6.42 -7.82
CA GLU A 139 -24.66 7.60 -7.83
C GLU A 139 -26.01 7.33 -8.51
N SER A 140 -26.02 6.50 -9.54
CA SER A 140 -27.24 6.06 -10.22
C SER A 140 -28.25 5.40 -9.30
N TYR A 141 -27.82 4.85 -8.16
CA TYR A 141 -28.65 4.10 -7.21
C TYR A 141 -28.91 4.84 -5.88
N LYS A 142 -28.35 6.05 -5.69
CA LYS A 142 -28.61 6.89 -4.51
C LYS A 142 -29.92 7.69 -4.62
N LYS A 143 -30.50 7.81 -5.82
CA LYS A 143 -31.72 8.59 -6.08
C LYS A 143 -32.94 7.96 -5.39
N THR A 144 -33.68 8.78 -4.63
CA THR A 144 -34.82 8.43 -3.75
C THR A 144 -35.96 7.64 -4.41
N ASN A 145 -36.09 7.68 -5.74
CA ASN A 145 -37.10 6.92 -6.48
C ASN A 145 -36.69 5.48 -6.82
N ILE A 146 -35.42 5.10 -6.61
CA ILE A 146 -34.94 3.72 -6.69
C ILE A 146 -34.96 3.15 -5.26
N GLN A 147 -36.14 3.16 -4.63
CA GLN A 147 -36.30 2.39 -3.40
C GLN A 147 -36.04 0.91 -3.69
N LYS A 148 -35.36 0.25 -2.75
CA LYS A 148 -35.01 -1.18 -2.50
C LYS A 148 -35.48 -2.30 -3.45
N LYS A 149 -36.54 -2.12 -4.24
CA LYS A 149 -37.13 -3.11 -5.14
C LYS A 149 -36.34 -3.36 -6.43
N ASN A 150 -35.56 -2.39 -6.94
CA ASN A 150 -34.91 -2.48 -8.27
C ASN A 150 -33.38 -2.30 -8.26
N LEU A 151 -32.69 -2.66 -7.18
CA LEU A 151 -31.22 -2.63 -7.17
C LEU A 151 -30.65 -3.86 -7.89
N PRO A 152 -29.61 -3.70 -8.74
CA PRO A 152 -28.93 -4.83 -9.36
C PRO A 152 -28.31 -5.75 -8.31
N ALA A 153 -27.82 -6.91 -8.75
CA ALA A 153 -27.08 -7.86 -7.93
C ALA A 153 -26.02 -7.19 -7.05
N ASP A 154 -25.19 -6.32 -7.62
CA ASP A 154 -24.20 -5.50 -6.91
C ASP A 154 -24.38 -4.01 -7.24
N PRO A 155 -24.98 -3.21 -6.34
CA PRO A 155 -25.18 -1.77 -6.54
C PRO A 155 -24.01 -0.91 -6.06
N PHE A 156 -22.94 -1.50 -5.50
CA PHE A 156 -21.88 -0.75 -4.82
C PHE A 156 -20.73 -0.40 -5.75
N ARG A 157 -19.95 0.63 -5.37
CA ARG A 157 -18.69 1.04 -6.00
C ARG A 157 -17.60 0.02 -5.70
N LYS A 158 -16.61 -0.09 -6.59
CA LYS A 158 -15.50 -1.05 -6.47
C LYS A 158 -14.43 -0.65 -5.45
N THR A 159 -14.44 0.60 -5.01
CA THR A 159 -13.48 1.15 -4.06
C THR A 159 -14.20 1.82 -2.90
N TRP A 160 -13.51 1.85 -1.76
CA TRP A 160 -13.89 2.61 -0.58
C TRP A 160 -13.20 3.96 -0.51
N LEU A 161 -12.14 4.17 -1.30
CA LEU A 161 -11.37 5.42 -1.36
C LEU A 161 -12.17 6.46 -2.11
N LEU A 162 -13.12 7.09 -1.42
CA LEU A 162 -14.03 8.08 -1.98
C LEU A 162 -13.92 9.35 -1.16
N ASP A 163 -13.83 10.50 -1.83
CA ASP A 163 -13.88 11.81 -1.19
C ASP A 163 -15.32 12.18 -0.77
N GLU A 164 -15.48 13.39 -0.23
CA GLU A 164 -16.77 13.88 0.26
C GLU A 164 -17.82 14.07 -0.85
N THR A 165 -17.37 14.22 -2.11
CA THR A 165 -18.21 14.30 -3.30
C THR A 165 -18.52 12.91 -3.88
N GLY A 166 -17.94 11.85 -3.32
CA GLY A 166 -18.06 10.49 -3.82
C GLY A 166 -17.18 10.21 -5.04
N GLN A 167 -16.17 11.04 -5.32
CA GLN A 167 -15.19 10.74 -6.36
C GLN A 167 -14.08 9.85 -5.83
N GLU A 168 -13.52 9.01 -6.71
CA GLU A 168 -12.42 8.13 -6.33
C GLU A 168 -11.15 8.91 -6.03
N VAL A 169 -10.60 8.65 -4.85
CA VAL A 169 -9.36 9.25 -4.37
C VAL A 169 -8.19 8.46 -4.93
N LYS A 170 -7.24 9.16 -5.51
CA LYS A 170 -5.99 8.58 -6.02
C LYS A 170 -4.89 8.78 -4.97
N PRO A 171 -4.42 7.71 -4.29
CA PRO A 171 -3.47 7.84 -3.18
C PRO A 171 -2.17 8.57 -3.53
N TYR A 172 -1.71 8.45 -4.78
CA TYR A 172 -0.48 9.10 -5.22
C TYR A 172 -0.52 10.63 -5.18
N LYS A 173 -1.72 11.25 -5.23
CA LYS A 173 -1.87 12.71 -5.14
C LYS A 173 -1.49 13.28 -3.77
N PHE A 174 -1.34 12.43 -2.75
CA PHE A 174 -0.93 12.85 -1.41
C PHE A 174 0.59 12.89 -1.24
N PHE A 175 1.37 12.49 -2.25
CA PHE A 175 2.82 12.61 -2.24
C PHE A 175 3.31 13.97 -2.77
N ASP A 176 2.53 14.65 -3.61
CA ASP A 176 2.95 15.86 -4.34
C ASP A 176 3.21 17.10 -3.45
N ASN A 177 2.58 17.20 -2.27
CA ASN A 177 2.63 18.42 -1.47
C ASN A 177 3.83 18.50 -0.50
N GLU A 178 4.35 17.37 -0.02
CA GLU A 178 5.44 17.35 0.98
C GLU A 178 6.44 16.19 0.76
N ASN A 179 6.15 15.24 -0.13
CA ASN A 179 6.91 14.00 -0.30
C ASN A 179 7.31 13.77 -1.76
N LYS A 180 7.86 14.81 -2.41
CA LYS A 180 8.28 14.78 -3.83
C LYS A 180 9.15 13.57 -4.17
N VAL A 181 10.05 13.16 -3.27
CA VAL A 181 10.92 11.99 -3.44
C VAL A 181 10.10 10.69 -3.57
N LEU A 182 9.05 10.50 -2.76
CA LEU A 182 8.18 9.33 -2.89
C LEU A 182 7.39 9.35 -4.20
N TYR A 183 6.97 10.53 -4.65
CA TYR A 183 6.29 10.68 -5.94
C TYR A 183 7.19 10.35 -7.12
N GLU A 184 8.44 10.83 -7.11
CA GLU A 184 9.44 10.54 -8.14
C GLU A 184 9.70 9.02 -8.23
N ILE A 185 9.93 8.37 -7.09
CA ILE A 185 10.15 6.92 -7.05
C ILE A 185 8.89 6.16 -7.51
N TYR A 186 7.69 6.60 -7.10
CA TYR A 186 6.43 6.02 -7.57
C TYR A 186 6.28 6.11 -9.10
N GLY A 187 6.63 7.26 -9.68
CA GLY A 187 6.64 7.50 -11.12
C GLY A 187 7.57 6.53 -11.85
N ASP A 188 8.82 6.40 -11.37
CA ASP A 188 9.83 5.52 -11.98
C ASP A 188 9.42 4.04 -11.98
N MET A 189 8.69 3.59 -10.96
CA MET A 189 8.17 2.22 -10.88
C MET A 189 6.94 1.99 -11.77
N SER A 190 6.21 3.06 -12.11
CA SER A 190 4.92 2.99 -12.82
C SER A 190 5.04 2.35 -14.20
N ASP A 191 6.10 2.66 -14.94
CA ASP A 191 6.34 2.13 -16.29
C ASP A 191 6.51 0.61 -16.30
N TRP A 192 7.19 0.05 -15.29
CA TRP A 192 7.31 -1.40 -15.14
C TRP A 192 5.95 -2.04 -14.86
N VAL A 193 5.19 -1.47 -13.91
CA VAL A 193 3.88 -2.00 -13.49
C VAL A 193 2.85 -1.96 -14.62
N HIS A 194 2.93 -0.97 -15.50
CA HIS A 194 2.00 -0.81 -16.63
C HIS A 194 2.49 -1.42 -17.94
N TRP A 195 3.57 -2.18 -17.91
CA TRP A 195 4.11 -2.88 -19.08
C TRP A 195 4.45 -1.90 -20.22
N SER A 196 4.94 -0.72 -19.86
CA SER A 196 5.32 0.29 -20.84
C SER A 196 6.47 -0.24 -21.70
N ILE A 197 6.37 0.00 -23.02
CA ILE A 197 7.40 -0.42 -23.96
C ILE A 197 8.74 0.25 -23.70
N SER A 198 8.76 1.45 -23.10
CA SER A 198 9.98 2.13 -22.67
C SER A 198 10.79 1.28 -21.69
N ARG A 199 10.12 0.60 -20.75
CA ARG A 199 10.78 -0.16 -19.68
C ARG A 199 10.95 -1.63 -20.02
N ILE A 200 9.93 -2.28 -20.57
CA ILE A 200 10.04 -3.69 -21.01
C ILE A 200 10.94 -3.80 -22.22
N GLY A 201 10.77 -2.93 -23.22
CA GLY A 201 11.59 -2.93 -24.44
C GLY A 201 13.06 -2.66 -24.16
N ALA A 202 13.37 -1.82 -23.18
CA ALA A 202 14.75 -1.60 -22.72
C ALA A 202 15.42 -2.84 -22.10
N ARG A 203 14.66 -3.91 -21.80
CA ARG A 203 15.20 -5.20 -21.37
C ARG A 203 15.55 -6.13 -22.51
N ILE A 204 15.28 -5.75 -23.75
CA ILE A 204 15.56 -6.56 -24.93
C ILE A 204 16.78 -5.98 -25.63
N TYR A 205 17.78 -6.80 -25.88
CA TYR A 205 18.86 -6.46 -26.80
C TYR A 205 18.74 -7.21 -28.10
N ARG A 206 19.28 -6.61 -29.15
CA ARG A 206 19.32 -7.17 -30.50
C ARG A 206 20.74 -7.05 -30.99
N GLU A 207 21.34 -8.18 -31.31
CA GLU A 207 22.68 -8.24 -31.89
C GLU A 207 22.62 -9.20 -33.08
N ASN A 208 22.96 -8.71 -34.27
CA ASN A 208 22.79 -9.44 -35.53
C ASN A 208 21.37 -9.98 -35.72
N SER A 209 21.22 -11.30 -35.85
CA SER A 209 19.95 -12.02 -35.98
C SER A 209 19.42 -12.57 -34.65
N GLU A 210 20.05 -12.23 -33.53
CA GLU A 210 19.71 -12.77 -32.21
C GLU A 210 19.00 -11.72 -31.35
N VAL A 211 18.09 -12.21 -30.52
CA VAL A 211 17.35 -11.42 -29.53
C VAL A 211 17.60 -12.05 -28.17
N GLY A 212 18.02 -11.24 -27.22
CA GLY A 212 18.21 -11.67 -25.83
C GLY A 212 17.59 -10.70 -24.84
N PHE A 213 17.67 -11.08 -23.57
CA PHE A 213 17.11 -10.33 -22.46
C PHE A 213 18.22 -9.92 -21.50
N TYR A 214 18.23 -8.65 -21.11
CA TYR A 214 19.07 -8.19 -20.00
C TYR A 214 18.50 -8.70 -18.67
N SER A 215 19.37 -9.01 -17.73
CA SER A 215 18.98 -9.22 -16.34
C SER A 215 18.36 -7.95 -15.74
N SER A 216 17.61 -8.12 -14.65
CA SER A 216 17.12 -6.96 -13.91
C SER A 216 18.32 -6.21 -13.28
N PRO A 217 18.41 -4.88 -13.42
CA PRO A 217 19.53 -4.11 -12.94
C PRO A 217 19.40 -3.91 -11.43
N ALA A 218 20.53 -3.91 -10.72
CA ALA A 218 20.56 -3.66 -9.27
C ALA A 218 19.92 -2.33 -8.86
N GLN A 219 19.89 -1.34 -9.76
CA GLN A 219 19.19 -0.08 -9.54
C GLN A 219 17.69 -0.26 -9.24
N ASP A 220 17.01 -1.19 -9.92
CA ASP A 220 15.59 -1.49 -9.64
C ASP A 220 15.43 -2.04 -8.21
N GLY A 221 16.41 -2.82 -7.76
CA GLY A 221 16.45 -3.36 -6.41
C GLY A 221 16.69 -2.26 -5.37
N CYS A 222 17.53 -1.28 -5.71
CA CYS A 222 17.75 -0.12 -4.86
C CYS A 222 16.49 0.73 -4.69
N TYR A 223 15.74 0.95 -5.78
CA TYR A 223 14.45 1.65 -5.72
C TYR A 223 13.43 0.89 -4.89
N ALA A 224 13.33 -0.43 -5.07
CA ALA A 224 12.41 -1.24 -4.31
C ALA A 224 12.72 -1.23 -2.80
N LEU A 225 13.99 -1.43 -2.41
CA LEU A 225 14.39 -1.43 -1.01
C LEU A 225 14.23 -0.06 -0.36
N SER A 226 14.59 1.02 -1.06
CA SER A 226 14.42 2.39 -0.54
C SER A 226 12.95 2.71 -0.32
N SER A 227 12.09 2.36 -1.27
CA SER A 227 10.63 2.53 -1.16
C SER A 227 10.04 1.72 -0.01
N ALA A 228 10.46 0.47 0.13
CA ALA A 228 10.03 -0.40 1.21
C ALA A 228 10.49 0.13 2.57
N PHE A 229 11.72 0.64 2.66
CA PHE A 229 12.25 1.27 3.86
C PHE A 229 11.43 2.49 4.27
N LEU A 230 11.27 3.45 3.36
CA LEU A 230 10.55 4.70 3.62
C LEU A 230 9.08 4.42 3.99
N SER A 231 8.43 3.48 3.30
CA SER A 231 7.03 3.13 3.56
C SER A 231 6.84 2.50 4.94
N MET A 232 7.71 1.56 5.32
CA MET A 232 7.64 0.90 6.62
C MET A 232 8.00 1.87 7.76
N HIS A 233 9.04 2.69 7.56
CA HIS A 233 9.47 3.72 8.52
C HIS A 233 8.35 4.71 8.81
N PHE A 234 7.69 5.23 7.76
CA PHE A 234 6.52 6.10 7.92
C PHE A 234 5.41 5.43 8.75
N ILE A 235 5.14 4.15 8.51
CA ILE A 235 4.10 3.43 9.25
C ILE A 235 4.50 3.22 10.71
N PHE A 236 5.79 3.01 11.02
CA PHE A 236 6.26 3.03 12.40
C PHE A 236 6.00 4.38 13.09
N GLU A 237 6.27 5.49 12.42
CA GLU A 237 6.01 6.83 12.97
C GLU A 237 4.52 7.05 13.26
N VAL A 238 3.65 6.70 12.31
CA VAL A 238 2.19 6.84 12.46
C VAL A 238 1.69 5.98 13.62
N VAL A 239 2.11 4.71 13.71
CA VAL A 239 1.67 3.81 14.79
C VAL A 239 2.24 4.26 16.13
N ASN A 240 3.51 4.64 16.20
CA ASN A 240 4.13 5.16 17.43
C ASN A 240 3.37 6.38 17.95
N LYS A 241 3.10 7.35 17.07
CA LYS A 241 2.40 8.58 17.43
C LYS A 241 0.96 8.33 17.86
N HIS A 242 0.21 7.55 17.09
CA HIS A 242 -1.21 7.31 17.36
C HIS A 242 -1.43 6.48 18.63
N LEU A 243 -0.59 5.46 18.86
CA LEU A 243 -0.69 4.59 20.05
C LEU A 243 0.18 5.06 21.22
N ASN A 244 0.88 6.20 21.08
CA ASN A 244 1.77 6.78 22.09
C ASN A 244 2.80 5.76 22.65
N LEU A 245 3.52 5.08 21.76
CA LEU A 245 4.43 3.99 22.14
C LEU A 245 5.78 4.45 22.69
N LYS A 246 6.10 5.75 22.59
CA LYS A 246 7.35 6.37 23.07
C LYS A 246 8.61 5.76 22.42
N LEU A 247 8.54 5.50 21.12
CA LEU A 247 9.62 4.93 20.31
C LEU A 247 10.30 5.98 19.42
N ASP A 248 10.01 7.26 19.61
CA ASP A 248 10.42 8.37 18.75
C ASP A 248 11.93 8.38 18.47
N ASP A 249 12.75 8.29 19.52
CA ASP A 249 14.22 8.29 19.39
C ASP A 249 14.72 7.08 18.61
N LYS A 250 14.15 5.90 18.86
CA LYS A 250 14.56 4.66 18.17
C LYS A 250 14.17 4.69 16.70
N ILE A 251 12.95 5.15 16.38
CA ILE A 251 12.47 5.28 15.00
C ILE A 251 13.29 6.32 14.25
N LYS A 252 13.63 7.44 14.89
CA LYS A 252 14.52 8.46 14.32
C LYS A 252 15.91 7.89 14.03
N GLN A 253 16.47 7.10 14.95
CA GLN A 253 17.78 6.48 14.77
C GLN A 253 17.85 5.57 13.52
N LEU A 254 16.77 4.85 13.19
CA LEU A 254 16.71 4.06 11.96
C LEU A 254 16.86 4.94 10.71
N SER A 255 16.16 6.07 10.66
CA SER A 255 16.24 7.02 9.54
C SER A 255 17.60 7.70 9.45
N ASP A 256 18.16 8.12 10.59
CA ASP A 256 19.46 8.78 10.65
C ASP A 256 20.57 7.83 10.19
N ASN A 257 20.57 6.57 10.66
CA ASN A 257 21.53 5.55 10.22
C ASN A 257 21.41 5.26 8.72
N TYR A 258 20.17 5.12 8.21
CA TYR A 258 19.90 4.91 6.79
C TYR A 258 20.50 6.03 5.93
N LYS A 259 20.23 7.29 6.29
CA LYS A 259 20.74 8.46 5.56
C LYS A 259 22.26 8.55 5.64
N ASN A 260 22.82 8.40 6.84
CA ASN A 260 24.26 8.53 7.05
C ASN A 260 25.04 7.48 6.26
N GLU A 261 24.63 6.22 6.25
CA GLU A 261 25.35 5.18 5.51
C GLU A 261 25.23 5.32 3.99
N LEU A 262 24.12 5.86 3.49
CA LEU A 262 23.96 6.18 2.06
C LEU A 262 24.65 7.49 1.64
N ILE A 263 25.01 8.36 2.60
CA ILE A 263 25.75 9.60 2.37
C ILE A 263 27.27 9.38 2.52
N ILE A 264 27.72 8.64 3.53
CA ILE A 264 29.14 8.40 3.87
C ILE A 264 29.83 7.47 2.86
N ASN A 265 29.07 6.68 2.11
CA ASN A 265 29.61 5.84 1.04
C ASN A 265 29.81 6.58 -0.30
N ASN A 266 29.61 7.91 -0.31
CA ASN A 266 30.04 8.83 -1.37
C ASN A 266 31.45 9.38 -1.07
#